data_AF-A0A373TEY5-F1
#
_entry.id   AF-A0A373TEY5-F1
#
_cell.length_a   1.000
_cell.length_b   1.000
_cell.length_c   1.000
_cell.angle_alpha   90.00
_cell.angle_beta   90.00
_cell.angle_gamma   90.00
#
_symmetry.space_group_name_H-M   'P 1'
#
loop_
_entity.id
_entity.type
_entity.pdbx_description
1 polymer ?
#
loop_
_entity_poly.entity_id
_entity_poly.type
_entity_poly.pdbx_seq_one_letter_code
_entity_poly.pdbx_strand_id
1 'polypeptide(L)'
;MNKSAYLDEKVFKNRLRRLMEMNNLATARDLAKALYDNGNITVEVGEFDDGSIAINSMARRIQDHLNWDTADKLQGRYVTAYCDYFHCSADYLFGRTPLKSGNPSVIDFCESTYLSEKAVKRLIEEIPEDIKIEMTEFWSNVIESNIFYKLPLEYRKMCSELGQYQTAIKQIGDIDKASQSINDSTSFVEIWRTMMTDNYLKEAEPHKGAYFMHLNEILDNVKIYLDIWSNEYITKRKRDIEAEFTDALERKHQKSKEEFMKKMNQWNDDLEGET
;
A
#
# COMPACT_ATOMS: atom_id res chain seq x y z
N MET A 1 -9.28 12.49 5.84
CA MET A 1 -8.62 13.32 4.81
C MET A 1 -8.94 14.78 5.09
N ASN A 2 -7.94 15.66 5.22
CA ASN A 2 -8.16 17.07 5.55
C ASN A 2 -8.81 17.80 4.35
N LYS A 3 -9.94 18.48 4.56
CA LYS A 3 -10.78 19.05 3.48
C LYS A 3 -10.03 20.10 2.63
N SER A 4 -9.05 20.78 3.22
CA SER A 4 -8.16 21.72 2.55
C SER A 4 -7.23 21.04 1.54
N ALA A 5 -6.59 19.93 1.92
CA ALA A 5 -5.69 19.18 1.04
C ALA A 5 -6.43 18.53 -0.14
N TYR A 6 -7.68 18.12 0.05
CA TYR A 6 -8.51 17.54 -1.02
C TYR A 6 -8.93 18.57 -2.09
N LEU A 7 -9.16 19.83 -1.70
CA LEU A 7 -9.46 20.91 -2.64
C LEU A 7 -8.20 21.34 -3.41
N ASP A 8 -7.05 21.32 -2.74
CA ASP A 8 -5.74 21.62 -3.34
C ASP A 8 -5.37 20.59 -4.42
N GLU A 9 -5.72 19.32 -4.20
CA GLU A 9 -5.60 18.24 -5.18
C GLU A 9 -6.57 18.34 -6.35
N LYS A 10 -7.49 19.29 -6.45
CA LYS A 10 -8.30 19.48 -7.68
C LYS A 10 -7.67 20.48 -8.66
N VAL A 11 -6.70 21.27 -8.20
CA VAL A 11 -6.09 22.34 -8.98
C VAL A 11 -4.97 21.77 -9.85
N PHE A 12 -5.03 22.04 -11.15
CA PHE A 12 -4.11 21.47 -12.14
C PHE A 12 -2.63 21.78 -11.84
N LYS A 13 -2.27 23.06 -11.61
CA LYS A 13 -0.89 23.44 -11.28
C LYS A 13 -0.33 22.72 -10.04
N ASN A 14 -1.16 22.47 -9.02
CA ASN A 14 -0.72 21.85 -7.78
C ASN A 14 -0.45 20.35 -7.99
N ARG A 15 -1.27 19.67 -8.80
CA ARG A 15 -0.99 18.30 -9.24
C ARG A 15 0.29 18.20 -10.07
N LEU A 16 0.45 19.08 -11.05
CA LEU A 16 1.64 19.07 -11.91
C LEU A 16 2.92 19.30 -11.08
N ARG A 17 2.89 20.24 -10.12
CA ARG A 17 3.99 20.45 -9.16
C ARG A 17 4.29 19.22 -8.34
N ARG A 18 3.27 18.57 -7.77
CA ARG A 18 3.46 17.35 -6.99
C ARG A 18 4.06 16.22 -7.83
N LEU A 19 3.61 16.06 -9.08
CA LEU A 19 4.19 15.07 -10.01
C LEU A 19 5.67 15.37 -10.29
N MET A 20 6.03 16.64 -10.45
CA MET A 20 7.43 17.07 -10.59
C MET A 20 8.25 16.78 -9.34
N GLU A 21 7.75 17.12 -8.15
CA GLU A 21 8.40 16.85 -6.86
C GLU A 21 8.66 15.36 -6.65
N MET A 22 7.68 14.49 -6.94
CA MET A 22 7.83 13.04 -6.83
C MET A 22 8.91 12.46 -7.77
N ASN A 23 9.28 13.20 -8.83
CA ASN A 23 10.30 12.80 -9.80
C ASN A 23 11.60 13.63 -9.65
N ASN A 24 11.76 14.36 -8.53
CA ASN A 24 12.92 15.21 -8.27
C ASN A 24 13.16 16.31 -9.33
N LEU A 25 12.08 16.83 -9.93
CA LEU A 25 12.14 17.93 -10.90
C LEU A 25 11.78 19.24 -10.19
N ALA A 26 12.73 20.17 -10.11
CA ALA A 26 12.54 21.42 -9.38
C ALA A 26 11.99 22.54 -10.26
N THR A 27 12.32 22.54 -11.56
CA THR A 27 12.01 23.64 -12.48
C THR A 27 11.27 23.19 -13.72
N ALA A 28 10.56 24.13 -14.36
CA ALA A 28 9.93 23.89 -15.66
C ALA A 28 10.94 23.45 -16.74
N ARG A 29 12.20 23.90 -16.61
CA ARG A 29 13.30 23.49 -17.49
C ARG A 29 13.69 22.03 -17.26
N ASP A 30 13.72 21.56 -16.02
CA ASP A 30 14.02 20.17 -15.68
C ASP A 30 12.98 19.24 -16.30
N LEU A 31 11.70 19.58 -16.16
CA LEU A 31 10.62 18.83 -16.80
C LEU A 31 10.70 18.90 -18.34
N ALA A 32 10.99 20.07 -18.91
CA ALA A 32 11.14 20.21 -20.35
C ALA A 32 12.24 19.31 -20.92
N LYS A 33 13.40 19.30 -20.24
CA LYS A 33 14.53 18.44 -20.59
C LYS A 33 14.16 16.98 -20.47
N ALA A 34 13.54 16.57 -19.37
CA ALA A 34 13.14 15.18 -19.17
C ALA A 34 12.14 14.68 -20.22
N LEU A 35 11.16 15.50 -20.61
CA LEU A 35 10.20 15.16 -21.67
C LEU A 35 10.83 15.08 -23.05
N TYR A 36 11.83 15.92 -23.32
CA TYR A 36 12.58 15.91 -24.57
C TYR A 36 13.49 14.68 -24.66
N ASP A 37 14.27 14.41 -23.60
CA ASP A 37 15.22 13.30 -23.53
C ASP A 37 14.52 11.93 -23.62
N ASN A 38 13.30 11.80 -23.07
CA ASN A 38 12.48 10.58 -23.19
C ASN A 38 11.69 10.50 -24.51
N GLY A 39 11.81 11.49 -25.40
CA GLY A 39 11.10 11.51 -26.69
C GLY A 39 9.59 11.69 -26.59
N ASN A 40 9.06 12.09 -25.43
CA ASN A 40 7.61 12.30 -25.24
C ASN A 40 7.09 13.50 -26.05
N ILE A 41 7.96 14.47 -26.34
CA ILE A 41 7.67 15.58 -27.25
C ILE A 41 8.85 15.72 -28.22
N THR A 42 8.60 15.40 -29.49
CA THR A 42 9.56 15.64 -30.56
C THR A 42 9.34 17.02 -31.17
N VAL A 43 10.42 17.76 -31.37
CA VAL A 43 10.44 19.04 -32.08
C VAL A 43 11.50 18.93 -33.16
N GLU A 44 11.16 19.29 -34.39
CA GLU A 44 12.15 19.35 -35.47
C GLU A 44 13.19 20.42 -35.14
N VAL A 45 14.44 19.98 -34.99
CA VAL A 45 15.60 20.84 -34.78
C VAL A 45 16.44 20.90 -36.06
N GLY A 46 16.98 22.07 -36.36
CA GLY A 46 17.90 22.25 -37.49
C GLY A 46 19.24 21.54 -37.24
N GLU A 47 20.01 21.28 -38.30
CA GLU A 47 21.28 20.51 -38.28
C GLU A 47 22.34 20.96 -37.25
N PHE A 48 22.20 22.14 -36.65
CA PHE A 48 23.15 22.71 -35.69
C PHE A 48 22.55 22.99 -34.30
N ASP A 49 21.31 22.59 -34.04
CA ASP A 49 20.65 22.78 -32.75
C ASP A 49 20.71 21.50 -31.91
N ASP A 50 21.29 21.61 -30.72
CA ASP A 50 21.44 20.52 -29.75
C ASP A 50 20.12 20.20 -29.01
N GLY A 51 19.00 20.79 -29.44
CA GLY A 51 17.70 20.68 -28.77
C GLY A 51 17.46 21.78 -27.75
N SER A 52 18.43 22.65 -27.48
CA SER A 52 18.31 23.70 -26.46
C SER A 52 17.20 24.71 -26.77
N ILE A 53 16.96 25.04 -28.05
CA ILE A 53 15.87 25.95 -28.43
C ILE A 53 14.51 25.29 -28.18
N ALA A 54 14.38 24.00 -28.52
CA ALA A 54 13.18 23.22 -28.26
C ALA A 54 12.88 23.12 -26.75
N ILE A 55 13.88 22.76 -25.94
CA ILE A 55 13.77 22.68 -24.48
C ILE A 55 13.38 24.03 -23.88
N ASN A 56 13.99 25.13 -24.32
CA ASN A 56 13.66 26.47 -23.84
C ASN A 56 12.21 26.87 -24.16
N SER A 57 11.75 26.56 -25.37
CA SER A 57 10.37 26.81 -25.80
C SER A 57 9.36 25.97 -24.99
N MET A 58 9.68 24.70 -24.77
CA MET A 58 8.89 23.80 -23.92
C MET A 58 8.83 24.28 -22.48
N ALA A 59 9.96 24.72 -21.91
CA ALA A 59 10.04 25.21 -20.54
C ALA A 59 9.15 26.43 -20.30
N ARG A 60 9.08 27.38 -21.27
CA ARG A 60 8.15 28.53 -21.17
C ARG A 60 6.69 28.08 -21.10
N ARG A 61 6.30 27.13 -21.95
CA ARG A 61 4.93 26.59 -21.95
C ARG A 61 4.62 25.82 -20.67
N ILE A 62 5.54 24.99 -20.20
CA ILE A 62 5.41 24.28 -18.91
C ILE A 62 5.27 25.29 -17.76
N GLN A 63 6.01 26.40 -17.80
CA GLN A 63 5.90 27.44 -16.79
C GLN A 63 4.50 28.08 -16.76
N ASP A 64 3.87 28.26 -17.93
CA ASP A 64 2.48 28.71 -18.00
C ASP A 64 1.53 27.67 -17.39
N HIS A 65 1.72 26.39 -17.71
CA HIS A 65 0.92 25.29 -17.16
C HIS A 65 1.01 25.23 -15.62
N LEU A 66 2.19 25.49 -15.05
CA LEU A 66 2.43 25.56 -13.60
C LEU A 66 1.79 26.76 -12.90
N ASN A 67 1.14 27.63 -13.65
CA ASN A 67 0.38 28.77 -13.16
C ASN A 67 -1.13 28.65 -13.44
N TRP A 68 -1.59 27.59 -14.12
CA TRP A 68 -2.99 27.40 -14.46
C TRP A 68 -3.76 26.62 -13.39
N ASP A 69 -4.94 27.12 -13.03
CA ASP A 69 -5.83 26.41 -12.11
C ASP A 69 -6.56 25.23 -12.77
N THR A 70 -6.86 25.34 -14.07
CA THR A 70 -7.56 24.32 -14.87
C THR A 70 -6.74 23.85 -16.07
N ALA A 71 -7.03 22.64 -16.54
CA ALA A 71 -6.35 22.01 -17.68
C ALA A 71 -7.04 22.28 -19.03
N ASP A 72 -8.08 23.11 -19.09
CA ASP A 72 -8.94 23.29 -20.28
C ASP A 72 -8.19 23.79 -21.52
N LYS A 73 -7.07 24.51 -21.31
CA LYS A 73 -6.22 25.07 -22.37
C LYS A 73 -4.99 24.21 -22.66
N LEU A 74 -4.81 23.08 -21.96
CA LEU A 74 -3.66 22.22 -22.12
C LEU A 74 -3.73 21.54 -23.49
N GLN A 75 -2.68 21.74 -24.30
CA GLN A 75 -2.67 21.14 -25.63
C GLN A 75 -2.52 19.62 -25.51
N GLY A 76 -3.26 18.85 -26.33
CA GLY A 76 -3.29 17.38 -26.27
C GLY A 76 -1.91 16.72 -26.25
N ARG A 77 -0.94 17.26 -27.01
CA ARG A 77 0.46 16.79 -26.99
C ARG A 77 1.10 16.81 -25.59
N TYR A 78 0.81 17.81 -24.76
CA TYR A 78 1.33 17.89 -23.39
C TYR A 78 0.55 17.00 -22.43
N VAL A 79 -0.74 16.75 -22.70
CA VAL A 79 -1.52 15.76 -21.94
C VAL A 79 -0.86 14.40 -22.07
N THR A 80 -0.66 13.93 -23.30
CA THR A 80 -0.01 12.64 -23.58
C THR A 80 1.39 12.60 -22.98
N ALA A 81 2.21 13.62 -23.25
CA ALA A 81 3.58 13.66 -22.74
C ALA A 81 3.67 13.60 -21.21
N TYR A 82 2.80 14.32 -20.49
CA TYR A 82 2.77 14.25 -19.02
C TYR A 82 2.26 12.90 -18.52
N CYS A 83 1.21 12.35 -19.13
CA CYS A 83 0.66 11.05 -18.74
C CYS A 83 1.69 9.93 -18.90
N ASP A 84 2.39 9.92 -20.04
CA ASP A 84 3.41 8.93 -20.35
C ASP A 84 4.61 9.05 -19.42
N TYR A 85 5.14 10.27 -19.24
CA TYR A 85 6.31 10.52 -18.41
C TYR A 85 6.06 10.26 -16.92
N PHE A 86 4.91 10.68 -16.41
CA PHE A 86 4.58 10.51 -14.99
C PHE A 86 3.87 9.19 -14.67
N HIS A 87 3.62 8.36 -15.70
CA HIS A 87 2.84 7.12 -15.64
C HIS A 87 1.48 7.33 -14.95
N CYS A 88 0.77 8.37 -15.36
CA CYS A 88 -0.52 8.74 -14.79
C CYS A 88 -1.64 8.86 -15.83
N SER A 89 -2.89 8.77 -15.39
CA SER A 89 -4.05 8.96 -16.26
C SER A 89 -4.32 10.45 -16.53
N ALA A 90 -4.96 10.76 -17.66
CA ALA A 90 -5.41 12.12 -17.94
C ALA A 90 -6.45 12.60 -16.93
N ASP A 91 -7.34 11.71 -16.46
CA ASP A 91 -8.33 12.06 -15.43
C ASP A 91 -7.66 12.39 -14.08
N TYR A 92 -6.53 11.75 -13.75
CA TYR A 92 -5.71 12.18 -12.62
C TYR A 92 -5.15 13.59 -12.86
N LEU A 93 -4.51 13.79 -14.00
CA LEU A 93 -3.87 15.06 -14.33
C LEU A 93 -4.88 16.22 -14.27
N PHE A 94 -6.12 15.98 -14.72
CA PHE A 94 -7.21 16.96 -14.73
C PHE A 94 -7.97 17.09 -13.39
N GLY A 95 -7.57 16.36 -12.35
CA GLY A 95 -8.21 16.46 -11.04
C GLY A 95 -9.58 15.80 -10.94
N ARG A 96 -9.93 14.92 -11.88
CA ARG A 96 -11.20 14.19 -11.89
C ARG A 96 -11.18 12.97 -10.97
N THR A 97 -10.03 12.32 -10.86
CA THR A 97 -9.82 11.18 -9.95
C THR A 97 -8.59 11.39 -9.05
N PRO A 98 -8.62 10.94 -7.79
CA PRO A 98 -7.41 10.89 -6.95
C PRO A 98 -6.45 9.76 -7.35
N LEU A 99 -6.86 8.81 -8.18
CA LEU A 99 -6.04 7.67 -8.62
C LEU A 99 -5.01 8.12 -9.66
N LYS A 100 -3.72 8.03 -9.33
CA LYS A 100 -2.61 8.44 -10.21
C LYS A 100 -2.47 7.48 -11.38
N SER A 101 -2.51 6.19 -11.13
CA SER A 101 -2.19 5.14 -12.11
C SER A 101 -2.81 5.38 -13.49
N GLY A 102 -2.01 5.20 -14.55
CA GLY A 102 -2.51 5.10 -15.93
C GLY A 102 -2.95 3.69 -16.33
N ASN A 103 -2.70 2.67 -15.49
CA ASN A 103 -3.05 1.28 -15.76
C ASN A 103 -4.55 1.03 -15.47
N PRO A 104 -5.38 0.73 -16.48
CA PRO A 104 -6.83 0.53 -16.30
C PRO A 104 -7.16 -0.54 -15.27
N SER A 105 -6.41 -1.64 -15.22
CA SER A 105 -6.63 -2.72 -14.26
C SER A 105 -6.44 -2.25 -12.81
N VAL A 106 -5.47 -1.37 -12.57
CA VAL A 106 -5.24 -0.78 -11.24
C VAL A 106 -6.38 0.17 -10.88
N ILE A 107 -6.84 0.98 -11.84
CA ILE A 107 -7.96 1.91 -11.65
C ILE A 107 -9.24 1.14 -11.30
N ASP A 108 -9.63 0.19 -12.15
CA ASP A 108 -10.84 -0.62 -11.98
C ASP A 108 -10.83 -1.36 -10.64
N PHE A 109 -9.68 -1.90 -10.23
CA PHE A 109 -9.55 -2.57 -8.95
C PHE A 109 -9.68 -1.61 -7.76
N CYS A 110 -9.06 -0.42 -7.83
CA CYS A 110 -9.22 0.61 -6.81
C CYS A 110 -10.68 1.06 -6.68
N GLU A 111 -11.36 1.27 -7.80
CA GLU A 111 -12.76 1.70 -7.82
C GLU A 111 -13.71 0.61 -7.30
N SER A 112 -13.45 -0.65 -7.64
CA SER A 112 -14.27 -1.79 -7.21
C SER A 112 -14.10 -2.13 -5.74
N THR A 113 -12.89 -1.99 -5.21
CA THR A 113 -12.55 -2.40 -3.83
C THR A 113 -12.47 -1.24 -2.84
N TYR A 114 -12.46 0.00 -3.33
CA TYR A 114 -12.17 1.23 -2.57
C TYR A 114 -10.81 1.23 -1.88
N LEU A 115 -9.91 0.32 -2.26
CA LEU A 115 -8.54 0.31 -1.77
C LEU A 115 -7.74 1.45 -2.41
N SER A 116 -6.78 1.98 -1.65
CA SER A 116 -5.84 2.96 -2.19
C SER A 116 -4.97 2.35 -3.29
N GLU A 117 -4.57 3.16 -4.28
CA GLU A 117 -3.67 2.71 -5.36
C GLU A 117 -2.40 2.04 -4.85
N LYS A 118 -1.81 2.55 -3.76
CA LYS A 118 -0.62 1.95 -3.15
C LYS A 118 -0.87 0.53 -2.64
N ALA A 119 -2.05 0.27 -2.07
CA ALA A 119 -2.41 -1.06 -1.60
C ALA A 119 -2.64 -2.01 -2.77
N VAL A 120 -3.33 -1.56 -3.82
CA VAL A 120 -3.56 -2.34 -5.03
C VAL A 120 -2.24 -2.67 -5.75
N LYS A 121 -1.32 -1.70 -5.88
CA LYS A 121 0.00 -1.94 -6.45
C LYS A 121 0.82 -2.96 -5.67
N ARG A 122 0.74 -2.97 -4.33
CA ARG A 122 1.39 -4.03 -3.52
C ARG A 122 0.81 -5.42 -3.78
N LEU A 123 -0.48 -5.52 -4.10
CA LEU A 123 -1.11 -6.78 -4.46
C LEU A 123 -0.75 -7.25 -5.88
N ILE A 124 -0.43 -6.31 -6.79
CA ILE A 124 -0.26 -6.61 -8.23
C ILE A 124 1.22 -6.60 -8.68
N GLU A 125 2.05 -5.70 -8.18
CA GLU A 125 3.32 -5.29 -8.83
C GLU A 125 4.60 -5.55 -8.00
N GLU A 126 4.52 -6.17 -6.80
CA GLU A 126 5.68 -6.18 -5.87
C GLU A 126 5.96 -7.51 -5.15
N ILE A 127 5.67 -8.68 -5.73
CA ILE A 127 6.02 -9.96 -5.09
C ILE A 127 7.18 -10.65 -5.81
N PRO A 128 8.34 -10.86 -5.15
CA PRO A 128 9.45 -11.64 -5.71
C PRO A 128 8.99 -13.04 -6.14
N GLU A 129 9.43 -13.48 -7.32
CA GLU A 129 8.93 -14.72 -7.94
C GLU A 129 9.19 -15.97 -7.08
N ASP A 130 10.24 -15.95 -6.26
CA ASP A 130 10.61 -17.03 -5.33
C ASP A 130 9.67 -17.18 -4.14
N ILE A 131 8.99 -16.11 -3.70
CA ILE A 131 8.03 -16.14 -2.59
C ILE A 131 6.58 -15.90 -3.02
N LYS A 132 6.36 -15.72 -4.33
CA LYS A 132 5.08 -15.30 -4.90
C LYS A 132 3.93 -16.21 -4.55
N ILE A 133 4.14 -17.52 -4.65
CA ILE A 133 3.12 -18.52 -4.33
C ILE A 133 2.76 -18.45 -2.84
N GLU A 134 3.76 -18.47 -1.95
CA GLU A 134 3.55 -18.46 -0.50
C GLU A 134 2.85 -17.16 -0.03
N MET A 135 3.30 -16.01 -0.52
CA MET A 135 2.70 -14.71 -0.20
C MET A 135 1.25 -14.61 -0.72
N THR A 136 0.99 -15.08 -1.94
CA THR A 136 -0.35 -15.05 -2.52
C THR A 136 -1.30 -16.00 -1.77
N GLU A 137 -0.83 -17.19 -1.40
CA GLU A 137 -1.58 -18.16 -0.59
C GLU A 137 -1.92 -17.57 0.78
N PHE A 138 -0.97 -16.93 1.45
CA PHE A 138 -1.21 -16.24 2.72
C PHE A 138 -2.30 -15.17 2.62
N TRP A 139 -2.18 -14.25 1.65
CA TRP A 139 -3.18 -13.18 1.49
C TRP A 139 -4.54 -13.70 1.04
N SER A 140 -4.58 -14.76 0.24
CA SER A 140 -5.83 -15.43 -0.12
C SER A 140 -6.52 -15.97 1.13
N ASN A 141 -5.79 -16.68 2.00
CA ASN A 141 -6.32 -17.18 3.27
C ASN A 141 -6.83 -16.04 4.16
N VAL A 142 -6.11 -14.92 4.23
CA VAL A 142 -6.56 -13.73 4.98
C VAL A 142 -7.88 -13.20 4.43
N ILE A 143 -7.97 -12.97 3.12
CA ILE A 143 -9.12 -12.34 2.46
C ILE A 143 -10.35 -13.26 2.48
N GLU A 144 -10.15 -14.57 2.32
CA GLU A 144 -11.23 -15.57 2.32
C GLU A 144 -11.75 -15.88 3.73
N SER A 145 -10.92 -15.71 4.76
CA SER A 145 -11.31 -16.03 6.14
C SER A 145 -12.13 -14.92 6.81
N ASN A 146 -12.83 -15.29 7.88
CA ASN A 146 -13.60 -14.31 8.66
C ASN A 146 -12.74 -13.24 9.33
N ILE A 147 -11.40 -13.38 9.40
CA ILE A 147 -10.54 -12.31 9.94
C ILE A 147 -10.66 -11.03 9.12
N PHE A 148 -10.91 -11.16 7.81
CA PHE A 148 -11.08 -10.04 6.89
C PHE A 148 -12.17 -9.08 7.36
N TYR A 149 -13.27 -9.61 7.90
CA TYR A 149 -14.38 -8.81 8.44
C TYR A 149 -14.22 -8.52 9.93
N LYS A 150 -13.81 -9.50 10.72
CA LYS A 150 -13.73 -9.37 12.19
C LYS A 150 -12.73 -8.30 12.61
N LEU A 151 -11.54 -8.28 11.99
CA LEU A 151 -10.46 -7.40 12.41
C LEU A 151 -10.82 -5.91 12.24
N PRO A 152 -11.31 -5.44 11.07
CA PRO A 152 -11.74 -4.05 10.93
C PRO A 152 -12.92 -3.67 11.81
N LEU A 153 -13.86 -4.61 12.04
CA LEU A 153 -15.03 -4.36 12.89
C LEU A 153 -14.63 -4.17 14.35
N GLU A 154 -13.78 -5.05 14.89
CA GLU A 154 -13.31 -4.92 16.27
C GLU A 154 -12.38 -3.71 16.44
N TYR A 155 -11.52 -3.44 15.46
CA TYR A 155 -10.70 -2.22 15.46
C TYR A 155 -11.56 -0.95 15.52
N ARG A 156 -12.63 -0.90 14.73
CA ARG A 156 -13.56 0.24 14.74
C ARG A 156 -14.21 0.43 16.11
N LYS A 157 -14.71 -0.65 16.74
CA LYS A 157 -15.31 -0.59 18.07
C LYS A 157 -14.29 -0.14 19.12
N MET A 158 -13.11 -0.76 19.12
CA MET A 158 -11.99 -0.37 20.00
C MET A 158 -11.69 1.14 19.90
N CYS A 159 -11.55 1.68 18.70
CA CYS A 159 -11.29 3.11 18.50
C CYS A 159 -12.45 3.99 18.96
N SER A 160 -13.70 3.56 18.78
CA SER A 160 -14.88 4.26 19.26
C SER A 160 -14.88 4.39 20.79
N GLU A 161 -14.66 3.27 21.49
CA GLU A 161 -14.59 3.23 22.95
C GLU A 161 -13.44 4.09 23.48
N LEU A 162 -12.26 4.03 22.85
CA LEU A 162 -11.13 4.88 23.22
C LEU A 162 -11.45 6.37 23.04
N GLY A 163 -12.12 6.74 21.96
CA GLY A 163 -12.53 8.12 21.71
C GLY A 163 -13.54 8.64 22.73
N GLN A 164 -14.48 7.80 23.16
CA GLN A 164 -15.45 8.13 24.21
C GLN A 164 -14.76 8.31 25.57
N TYR A 165 -13.88 7.37 25.94
CA TYR A 165 -13.04 7.49 27.14
C TYR A 165 -12.24 8.80 27.15
N GLN A 166 -11.51 9.10 26.07
CA GLN A 166 -10.70 10.33 25.97
C GLN A 166 -11.55 11.61 26.05
N THR A 167 -12.77 11.57 25.51
CA THR A 167 -13.70 12.71 25.59
C THR A 167 -14.11 12.97 27.04
N ALA A 168 -14.46 11.93 27.80
CA ALA A 168 -14.81 12.07 29.21
C ALA A 168 -13.62 12.55 30.06
N ILE A 169 -12.41 12.00 29.84
CA ILE A 169 -11.19 12.47 30.53
C ILE A 169 -10.88 13.93 30.20
N LYS A 170 -11.13 14.37 28.96
CA LYS A 170 -10.98 15.78 28.59
C LYS A 170 -11.96 16.68 29.35
N GLN A 171 -13.22 16.26 29.49
CA GLN A 171 -14.21 17.03 30.27
C GLN A 171 -13.77 17.20 31.72
N ILE A 172 -13.23 16.15 32.35
CA ILE A 172 -12.64 16.25 33.70
C ILE A 172 -11.53 17.29 33.74
N GLY A 173 -10.60 17.26 32.79
CA GLY A 173 -9.52 18.24 32.72
C GLY A 173 -10.00 19.68 32.50
N ASP A 174 -11.10 19.87 31.77
CA ASP A 174 -11.70 21.19 31.56
C ASP A 174 -12.47 21.67 32.81
N ILE A 175 -13.12 20.77 33.57
CA ILE A 175 -13.70 21.05 34.90
C ILE A 175 -12.61 21.47 35.88
N ASP A 176 -11.48 20.76 35.93
CA ASP A 176 -10.38 21.08 36.82
C ASP A 176 -9.83 22.49 36.55
N LYS A 177 -9.62 22.84 35.29
CA LYS A 177 -9.21 24.20 34.89
C LYS A 177 -10.26 25.25 35.27
N ALA A 178 -11.54 24.97 35.02
CA ALA A 178 -12.62 25.88 35.37
C ALA A 178 -12.66 26.12 36.88
N SER A 179 -12.52 25.06 37.70
CA SER A 179 -12.52 25.16 39.16
C SER A 179 -11.39 26.05 39.69
N GLN A 180 -10.20 26.02 39.06
CA GLN A 180 -9.05 26.85 39.44
C GLN A 180 -9.24 28.34 39.09
N SER A 181 -10.10 28.64 38.12
CA SER A 181 -10.36 30.01 37.66
C SER A 181 -11.42 30.75 38.49
N ILE A 182 -12.21 30.03 39.28
CA ILE A 182 -13.26 30.59 40.11
C ILE A 182 -12.67 30.98 41.46
N ASN A 183 -12.72 32.27 41.78
CA ASN A 183 -12.30 32.77 43.08
C ASN A 183 -13.48 32.64 44.07
N ASP A 184 -13.61 31.46 44.68
CA ASP A 184 -14.63 31.16 45.68
C ASP A 184 -13.97 30.80 47.03
N SER A 185 -14.39 31.48 48.09
CA SER A 185 -13.96 31.20 49.47
C SER A 185 -14.81 30.13 50.16
N THR A 186 -15.83 29.60 49.47
CA THR A 186 -16.72 28.56 49.99
C THR A 186 -16.35 27.16 49.50
N SER A 187 -16.89 26.11 50.15
CA SER A 187 -16.69 24.72 49.74
C SER A 187 -17.49 24.34 48.48
N PHE A 188 -18.31 25.23 47.93
CA PHE A 188 -19.19 24.92 46.81
C PHE A 188 -18.42 24.50 45.55
N VAL A 189 -17.40 25.26 45.14
CA VAL A 189 -16.60 24.95 43.94
C VAL A 189 -15.92 23.57 44.06
N GLU A 190 -15.45 23.22 45.26
CA GLU A 190 -14.82 21.92 45.49
C GLU A 190 -15.83 20.76 45.46
N ILE A 191 -17.01 20.95 46.05
CA ILE A 191 -18.11 19.97 46.00
C ILE A 191 -18.56 19.77 44.55
N TRP A 192 -18.79 20.85 43.80
CA TRP A 192 -19.17 20.82 42.40
C TRP A 192 -18.12 20.09 41.54
N ARG A 193 -16.83 20.44 41.69
CA ARG A 193 -15.72 19.78 40.97
C ARG A 193 -15.75 18.28 41.22
N THR A 194 -15.82 17.89 42.49
CA THR A 194 -15.80 16.46 42.88
C THR A 194 -17.00 15.72 42.28
N MET A 195 -18.21 16.27 42.40
CA MET A 195 -19.41 15.66 41.82
C MET A 195 -19.33 15.51 40.30
N MET A 196 -18.86 16.53 39.60
CA MET A 196 -18.75 16.49 38.13
C MET A 196 -17.66 15.52 37.67
N THR A 197 -16.50 15.51 38.33
CA THR A 197 -15.42 14.57 38.04
C THR A 197 -15.87 13.13 38.27
N ASP A 198 -16.54 12.84 39.39
CA ASP A 198 -17.05 11.50 39.70
C ASP A 198 -18.07 11.02 38.66
N ASN A 199 -18.93 11.90 38.15
CA ASN A 199 -19.90 11.55 37.11
C ASN A 199 -19.21 11.16 35.80
N TYR A 200 -18.26 11.98 35.33
CA TYR A 200 -17.53 11.67 34.10
C TYR A 200 -16.58 10.47 34.26
N LEU A 201 -16.04 10.21 35.45
CA LEU A 201 -15.26 9.00 35.72
C LEU A 201 -16.14 7.74 35.63
N LYS A 202 -17.35 7.77 36.18
CA LYS A 202 -18.32 6.66 36.07
C LYS A 202 -18.73 6.39 34.62
N GLU A 203 -18.81 7.43 33.80
CA GLU A 203 -19.05 7.30 32.36
C GLU A 203 -17.82 6.74 31.64
N ALA A 204 -16.61 7.18 32.01
CA ALA A 204 -15.36 6.82 31.34
C ALA A 204 -14.92 5.36 31.55
N GLU A 205 -15.03 4.83 32.77
CA GLU A 205 -14.48 3.50 33.12
C GLU A 205 -15.07 2.34 32.30
N PRO A 206 -16.39 2.26 32.02
CA PRO A 206 -16.94 1.26 31.10
C PRO A 206 -16.30 1.30 29.70
N HIS A 207 -16.08 2.49 29.14
CA HIS A 207 -15.46 2.66 27.82
C HIS A 207 -14.00 2.20 27.82
N LYS A 208 -13.26 2.47 28.89
CA LYS A 208 -11.90 1.95 29.07
C LYS A 208 -11.88 0.43 29.14
N GLY A 209 -12.81 -0.18 29.88
CA GLY A 209 -12.97 -1.63 29.93
C GLY A 209 -13.27 -2.24 28.56
N ALA A 210 -14.23 -1.66 27.84
CA ALA A 210 -14.62 -2.10 26.50
C ALA A 210 -13.48 -1.94 25.47
N TYR A 211 -12.70 -0.85 25.57
CA TYR A 211 -11.49 -0.67 24.75
C TYR A 211 -10.52 -1.84 24.91
N PHE A 212 -10.18 -2.24 26.15
CA PHE A 212 -9.28 -3.36 26.39
C PHE A 212 -9.90 -4.71 25.98
N MET A 213 -11.21 -4.87 26.13
CA MET A 213 -11.93 -6.06 25.65
C MET A 213 -11.77 -6.21 24.13
N HIS A 214 -12.09 -5.18 23.34
CA HIS A 214 -11.93 -5.23 21.88
C HIS A 214 -10.47 -5.41 21.45
N LEU A 215 -9.52 -4.81 22.17
CA LEU A 215 -8.09 -5.02 21.92
C LEU A 215 -7.71 -6.50 22.10
N ASN A 216 -8.19 -7.14 23.16
CA ASN A 216 -7.96 -8.57 23.40
C ASN A 216 -8.63 -9.44 22.33
N GLU A 217 -9.86 -9.11 21.91
CA GLU A 217 -10.54 -9.84 20.82
C GLU A 217 -9.75 -9.76 19.50
N ILE A 218 -9.15 -8.61 19.18
CA ILE A 218 -8.27 -8.47 18.02
C ILE A 218 -7.06 -9.41 18.16
N LEU A 219 -6.40 -9.42 19.32
CA LEU A 219 -5.23 -10.26 19.57
C LEU A 219 -5.58 -11.75 19.45
N ASP A 220 -6.68 -12.17 20.07
CA ASP A 220 -7.13 -13.56 20.04
C ASP A 220 -7.50 -14.01 18.63
N ASN A 221 -8.23 -13.17 17.88
CA ASN A 221 -8.57 -13.47 16.49
C ASN A 221 -7.30 -13.65 15.66
N VAL A 222 -6.37 -12.69 15.69
CA VAL A 222 -5.11 -12.76 14.92
C VAL A 222 -4.32 -14.01 15.29
N LYS A 223 -4.20 -14.30 16.59
CA LYS A 223 -3.45 -15.46 17.08
C LYS A 223 -4.04 -16.78 16.58
N ILE A 224 -5.35 -16.98 16.76
CA ILE A 224 -6.03 -18.22 16.34
C ILE A 224 -5.83 -18.46 14.83
N TYR A 225 -5.97 -17.42 14.00
CA TYR A 225 -5.79 -17.55 12.56
C TYR A 225 -4.34 -17.86 12.17
N LEU A 226 -3.36 -17.19 12.77
CA LEU A 226 -1.94 -17.49 12.52
C LEU A 226 -1.56 -18.90 12.98
N ASP A 227 -2.10 -19.38 14.11
CA ASP A 227 -1.88 -20.73 14.60
C ASP A 227 -2.49 -21.77 13.65
N ILE A 228 -3.68 -21.54 13.10
CA ILE A 228 -4.30 -22.45 12.12
C ILE A 228 -3.45 -22.51 10.84
N TRP A 229 -3.12 -21.37 10.25
CA TRP A 229 -2.40 -21.35 8.97
C TRP A 229 -0.95 -21.83 9.10
N SER A 230 -0.28 -21.56 10.24
CA SER A 230 1.06 -22.09 10.48
C SER A 230 1.05 -23.62 10.54
N ASN A 231 0.05 -24.22 11.19
CA ASN A 231 -0.10 -25.67 11.23
C ASN A 231 -0.37 -26.26 9.83
N GLU A 232 -1.25 -25.64 9.05
CA GLU A 232 -1.53 -26.05 7.67
C GLU A 232 -0.28 -25.95 6.78
N TYR A 233 0.44 -24.84 6.87
CA TYR A 233 1.68 -24.60 6.12
C TYR A 233 2.77 -25.62 6.47
N ILE A 234 3.03 -25.85 7.77
CA ILE A 234 4.01 -26.84 8.23
C ILE A 234 3.65 -28.25 7.71
N THR A 235 2.36 -28.60 7.75
CA THR A 235 1.88 -29.90 7.29
C THR A 235 2.04 -30.07 5.78
N LYS A 236 1.79 -29.02 4.99
CA LYS A 236 2.04 -29.00 3.55
C LYS A 236 3.54 -29.11 3.25
N ARG A 237 4.36 -28.24 3.84
CA ARG A 237 5.80 -28.20 3.60
C ARG A 237 6.51 -29.50 3.98
N LYS A 238 6.08 -30.15 5.07
CA LYS A 238 6.59 -31.47 5.45
C LYS A 238 6.35 -32.52 4.36
N ARG A 239 5.13 -32.56 3.79
CA ARG A 239 4.79 -33.47 2.69
C ARG A 239 5.63 -33.18 1.44
N ASP A 240 5.83 -31.91 1.12
CA ASP A 240 6.65 -31.51 -0.03
C ASP A 240 8.10 -31.97 0.12
N ILE A 241 8.70 -31.79 1.31
CA ILE A 241 10.06 -32.25 1.62
C ILE A 241 10.15 -33.80 1.52
N GLU A 242 9.15 -34.51 2.04
CA GLU A 242 9.10 -35.97 1.97
C GLU A 242 9.00 -36.47 0.52
N ALA A 243 8.22 -35.79 -0.32
CA ALA A 243 8.12 -36.08 -1.75
C ALA A 243 9.45 -35.80 -2.48
N GLU A 244 10.06 -34.62 -2.26
CA GLU A 244 11.36 -34.27 -2.84
C GLU A 244 12.45 -35.30 -2.52
N PHE A 245 12.48 -35.77 -1.27
CA PHE A 245 13.41 -36.81 -0.83
C PHE A 245 13.15 -38.16 -1.50
N THR A 246 11.87 -38.55 -1.61
CA THR A 246 11.46 -39.80 -2.27
C THR A 246 11.84 -39.79 -3.75
N ASP A 247 11.52 -38.72 -4.47
CA ASP A 247 11.88 -38.53 -5.88
C ASP A 247 13.40 -38.53 -6.10
N ALA A 248 14.17 -37.96 -5.16
CA ALA A 248 15.63 -37.98 -5.22
C ALA A 248 16.19 -39.40 -5.02
N LEU A 249 15.59 -40.18 -4.10
CA LEU A 249 15.96 -41.58 -3.89
C LEU A 249 15.63 -42.45 -5.11
N GLU A 250 14.43 -42.29 -5.68
CA GLU A 250 14.01 -43.04 -6.87
C GLU A 250 14.93 -42.76 -8.07
N ARG A 251 15.28 -41.49 -8.31
CA ARG A 251 16.25 -41.11 -9.35
C ARG A 251 17.62 -41.74 -9.13
N LYS A 252 18.12 -41.76 -7.89
CA LYS A 252 19.40 -42.43 -7.57
C LYS A 252 19.34 -43.93 -7.77
N HIS A 253 18.25 -44.57 -7.34
CA HIS A 253 18.04 -46.00 -7.50
C HIS A 253 17.96 -46.40 -8.98
N GLN A 254 17.18 -45.66 -9.77
CA GLN A 254 17.05 -45.88 -11.21
C GLN A 254 18.40 -45.72 -11.93
N LYS A 255 19.17 -44.67 -11.62
CA LYS A 255 20.52 -44.48 -12.16
C LYS A 255 21.46 -45.63 -11.81
N SER A 256 21.46 -46.10 -10.57
CA SER A 256 22.27 -47.24 -10.13
C SER A 256 21.90 -48.53 -10.87
N LYS A 257 20.59 -48.77 -11.06
CA LYS A 257 20.08 -49.91 -11.84
C LYS A 257 20.55 -49.86 -13.29
N GLU A 258 20.46 -48.70 -13.93
CA GLU A 258 20.93 -48.49 -15.30
C GLU A 258 22.45 -48.73 -15.43
N GLU A 259 23.24 -48.22 -14.50
CA GLU A 259 24.69 -48.45 -14.45
C GLU A 259 25.04 -49.93 -14.25
N PHE A 260 24.31 -50.64 -13.38
CA PHE A 260 24.49 -52.07 -13.16
C PHE A 260 24.16 -52.89 -14.43
N MET A 261 23.02 -52.63 -15.05
CA MET A 261 22.62 -53.31 -16.28
C MET A 261 23.62 -53.07 -17.41
N LYS A 262 24.16 -51.85 -17.52
CA LYS A 262 25.20 -51.53 -18.50
C LYS A 262 26.48 -52.35 -18.27
N LYS A 263 26.93 -52.49 -17.01
CA LYS A 263 28.09 -53.32 -16.65
C LYS A 263 27.86 -54.80 -16.92
N MET A 264 26.66 -55.31 -16.62
CA MET A 264 26.29 -56.70 -16.90
C MET A 264 26.30 -57.00 -18.39
N ASN A 265 25.75 -56.10 -19.21
CA ASN A 265 25.78 -56.27 -20.66
C ASN A 265 27.21 -56.25 -21.20
N GLN A 266 28.04 -55.29 -20.74
CA GLN A 266 29.44 -55.24 -21.13
C GLN A 266 30.22 -56.51 -20.75
N TRP A 267 29.96 -57.06 -19.56
CA TRP A 267 30.58 -58.31 -19.12
C TRP A 267 30.16 -59.53 -19.97
N ASN A 268 28.89 -59.59 -20.37
CA ASN A 268 28.41 -60.64 -21.27
C ASN A 268 29.04 -60.51 -22.67
N ASP A 269 29.14 -59.28 -23.20
CA ASP A 269 29.77 -59.00 -24.49
C ASP A 269 31.27 -59.39 -24.47
N ASP A 270 31.98 -59.10 -23.37
CA ASP A 270 33.38 -59.49 -23.19
C ASP A 270 33.57 -61.02 -23.13
N LEU A 271 32.61 -61.75 -22.53
CA LEU A 271 32.64 -63.22 -22.48
C LEU A 271 32.36 -63.89 -23.83
N GLU A 272 31.49 -63.30 -24.66
CA GLU A 272 31.19 -63.82 -26.00
C GLU A 272 32.30 -63.51 -27.02
N GLY A 273 33.16 -62.51 -26.75
CA GLY A 273 34.31 -62.15 -27.57
C GLY A 273 35.57 -63.01 -27.34
N GLU A 274 35.62 -63.83 -26.29
CA GLU A 274 36.76 -64.70 -25.92
C GLU A 274 36.59 -66.18 -26.34
N THR A 275 35.46 -66.55 -26.96
CA THR A 275 35.20 -67.87 -27.58
C THR A 275 35.37 -67.86 -29.10
#